data_AF-A0A8C0C0J0-F1
#
_entry.id   AF-A0A8C0C0J0-F1
#
_cell.length_a   1.000
_cell.length_b   1.000
_cell.length_c   1.000
_cell.angle_alpha   90.00
_cell.angle_beta   90.00
_cell.angle_gamma   90.00
#
_symmetry.space_group_name_H-M   'P 1'
#
loop_
_entity.id
_entity.type
_entity.pdbx_description
1 polymer ?
#
loop_
_entity_poly.entity_id
_entity_poly.type
_entity_poly.pdbx_seq_one_letter_code
_entity_poly.pdbx_strand_id
1 'polypeptide(L)' 'MKLLRPSSPESHYETLRHLYQGCQVVQGNLELTYLPPDADTTFLKVLPCPPPQACGQLP' A
#
# COMPACT_ATOMS: atom_id res chain seq x y z
N MET A 1 -9.77 8.16 3.79
CA MET A 1 -9.99 9.14 4.90
C MET A 1 -9.95 10.60 4.44
N LYS A 2 -10.01 10.90 3.13
CA LYS A 2 -9.80 12.22 2.52
C LYS A 2 -8.67 12.98 3.24
N LEU A 3 -8.90 14.22 3.65
CA LEU A 3 -7.96 15.08 4.36
C LEU A 3 -8.23 15.13 5.87
N LEU A 4 -8.88 14.10 6.43
CA LEU A 4 -9.01 14.01 7.88
C LEU A 4 -7.63 13.75 8.49
N ARG A 5 -7.17 14.68 9.33
CA ARG A 5 -5.86 14.57 9.97
C ARG A 5 -5.86 13.42 10.97
N PRO A 6 -4.96 12.44 10.84
CA PRO A 6 -4.87 11.34 11.78
C PRO A 6 -4.40 11.83 13.16
N SER A 7 -4.90 11.20 14.22
CA SER A 7 -4.53 11.53 15.60
C SER A 7 -3.07 11.18 15.93
N SER A 8 -2.50 10.18 15.27
CA SER A 8 -1.09 9.80 15.39
C SER A 8 -0.50 9.54 14.01
N PRO A 9 0.62 10.20 13.63
CA PRO A 9 1.27 10.02 12.33
C PRO A 9 1.92 8.64 12.17
N GLU A 10 2.48 8.07 13.25
CA GLU A 10 3.06 6.72 13.24
C GLU A 10 1.98 5.66 12.99
N SER A 11 0.87 5.76 13.72
CA SER A 11 -0.28 4.85 13.57
C SER A 11 -0.91 4.96 12.17
N HIS A 12 -0.92 6.17 11.60
CA HIS A 12 -1.41 6.40 10.25
C HIS A 12 -0.55 5.70 9.18
N TYR A 13 0.77 5.87 9.25
CA TYR A 13 1.70 5.21 8.35
C TYR A 13 1.56 3.69 8.41
N GLU A 14 1.55 3.12 9.63
CA GLU A 14 1.36 1.69 9.82
C GLU A 14 0.04 1.21 9.23
N THR A 15 -1.04 1.97 9.39
CA THR A 15 -2.35 1.65 8.79
C THR A 15 -2.27 1.62 7.26
N LEU A 16 -1.67 2.64 6.63
CA LEU A 16 -1.51 2.68 5.16
C LEU A 16 -0.67 1.52 4.65
N ARG A 17 0.42 1.20 5.36
CA ARG A 17 1.28 0.07 5.03
C ARG A 17 0.49 -1.23 5.07
N HIS A 18 -0.25 -1.50 6.15
CA HIS A 18 -1.05 -2.72 6.26
C HIS A 18 -2.16 -2.82 5.20
N LEU A 19 -2.77 -1.70 4.80
CA LEU A 19 -3.85 -1.69 3.82
C LEU A 19 -3.38 -1.93 2.39
N TYR A 20 -2.20 -1.42 2.01
CA TYR A 20 -1.74 -1.41 0.62
C TYR A 20 -0.53 -2.30 0.36
N GLN A 21 0.14 -2.82 1.39
CA GLN A 21 1.28 -3.73 1.21
C GLN A 21 0.85 -5.00 0.49
N GLY A 22 1.48 -5.26 -0.66
CA GLY A 22 1.22 -6.45 -1.47
C GLY A 22 -0.08 -6.39 -2.28
N CYS A 23 -0.83 -5.27 -2.24
CA CYS A 23 -1.98 -5.07 -3.10
C CYS A 23 -1.52 -4.73 -4.53
N GLN A 24 -1.90 -5.55 -5.50
CA GLN A 24 -1.68 -5.24 -6.93
C GLN A 24 -2.77 -4.31 -7.49
N VAL A 25 -4.00 -4.47 -7.03
CA VAL A 25 -5.17 -3.70 -7.48
C VAL A 25 -5.88 -3.14 -6.27
N VAL A 26 -5.98 -1.81 -6.21
CA VAL A 26 -6.79 -1.11 -5.20
C VAL A 26 -8.20 -0.95 -5.75
N GLN A 27 -9.16 -1.65 -5.15
CA GLN A 27 -10.58 -1.45 -5.47
C GLN A 27 -11.11 -0.26 -4.68
N GLY A 28 -11.16 0.91 -5.34
CA GLY A 28 -11.58 2.17 -4.74
C GLY A 28 -10.47 3.23 -4.81
N ASN A 29 -10.32 4.01 -3.75
CA ASN A 29 -9.36 5.11 -3.70
C ASN A 29 -8.06 4.68 -2.99
N LEU A 30 -6.93 5.02 -3.61
CA LEU A 30 -5.62 5.01 -2.95
C LEU A 30 -5.40 6.37 -2.30
N GLU A 31 -5.41 6.43 -0.98
CA GLU A 31 -5.32 7.68 -0.22
C GLU A 31 -4.03 7.72 0.59
N LEU A 32 -3.06 8.54 0.16
CA LEU A 32 -1.78 8.77 0.85
C LEU A 32 -1.76 10.20 1.37
N THR A 33 -2.04 10.40 2.65
CA THR A 33 -2.12 11.72 3.27
C THR A 33 -1.24 11.79 4.51
N TYR A 34 -0.80 12.99 4.91
CA TYR A 34 -0.03 13.22 6.14
C TYR A 34 1.19 12.29 6.37
N LEU A 35 1.81 11.81 5.29
CA LEU A 35 3.02 11.00 5.35
C LEU A 35 4.24 11.89 5.70
N PRO A 36 5.13 11.45 6.60
CA PRO A 36 6.39 12.14 6.84
C PRO A 36 7.26 12.11 5.57
N PRO A 37 8.17 13.09 5.39
CA PRO A 37 9.05 13.15 4.22
C PRO A 37 9.95 11.91 4.06
N ASP A 38 10.31 11.28 5.18
CA ASP A 38 11.13 10.06 5.23
C ASP A 38 10.30 8.76 5.25
N ALA A 39 9.00 8.82 4.95
CA ALA A 39 8.14 7.63 4.91
C ALA A 39 8.60 6.65 3.81
N ASP A 40 8.85 5.41 4.18
CA ASP A 40 9.11 4.36 3.20
C ASP A 40 7.81 4.02 2.44
N THR A 41 7.79 4.25 1.14
CA THR A 41 6.63 3.95 0.28
C THR A 41 6.86 2.72 -0.59
N THR A 42 7.89 1.92 -0.28
CA THR A 42 8.24 0.75 -1.10
C THR A 42 7.17 -0.33 -1.04
N PHE A 43 6.35 -0.35 0.02
CA PHE A 43 5.19 -1.25 0.14
C PHE A 43 4.12 -1.04 -0.94
N LEU A 44 4.09 0.13 -1.59
CA LEU A 44 3.20 0.42 -2.72
C LEU A 44 3.73 -0.12 -4.05
N LYS A 45 4.99 -0.58 -4.10
CA LYS A 45 5.54 -1.16 -5.31
C LYS A 45 4.82 -2.48 -5.59
N VAL A 46 4.06 -2.47 -6.68
CA VAL A 46 3.51 -3.68 -7.28
C VAL A 46 4.70 -4.50 -7.77
N LEU A 47 4.92 -5.66 -7.15
CA LEU A 47 5.84 -6.65 -7.74
C LEU A 47 5.31 -6.97 -9.13
N PRO A 48 6.18 -7.00 -10.16
CA PRO A 48 5.75 -7.31 -11.52
C PRO A 48 4.96 -8.61 -11.48
N CYS A 49 3.73 -8.59 -12.01
CA CYS A 49 2.96 -9.81 -12.19
C CYS A 49 3.88 -10.81 -12.88
N PRO A 50 4.17 -11.97 -12.28
CA PRO A 50 4.99 -12.94 -12.97
C PRO A 50 4.23 -13.33 -14.24
N PRO A 51 4.94 -13.67 -15.35
CA PRO A 51 4.29 -14.00 -16.60
C PRO A 51 3.19 -15.05 -16.37
N PRO A 52 2.12 -15.08 -17.17
CA PRO A 52 0.93 -15.92 -16.93
C PRO A 52 1.22 -17.42 -16.70
N GLN A 53 2.43 -17.88 -17.05
CA GLN A 53 2.96 -19.22 -16.79
C GLN A 53 3.27 -19.52 -15.31
N ALA A 54 3.39 -18.51 -14.45
CA ALA A 54 3.72 -18.65 -13.03
C ALA A 54 2.49 -18.62 -12.10
N CYS A 55 1.35 -18.09 -12.56
CA CYS A 55 0.15 -17.97 -11.72
C CYS A 55 -0.59 -19.30 -11.52
N GLY A 56 -0.27 -20.33 -12.31
CA GLY A 56 -0.79 -21.70 -12.19
C GLY A 56 0.19 -22.71 -11.59
N GLN A 57 1.32 -22.25 -11.04
CA GLN A 57 2.32 -23.09 -10.37
C GLN A 57 2.69 -22.48 -9.02
N LEU A 58 1.71 -22.35 -8.12
CA LEU A 58 2.01 -22.42 -6.69
C LEU A 58 1.47 -23.77 -6.18
N PRO A 59 2.29 -24.58 -5.49
CA PRO A 59 1.83 -25.82 -4.86
C PRO A 59 0.84 -25.58 -3.72
#